data_AF-A0A5D3K592-F1
#
_entry.id   AF-A0A5D3K592-F1
#
_cell.length_a   1.000
_cell.length_b   1.000
_cell.length_c   1.000
_cell.angle_alpha   90.00
_cell.angle_beta   90.00
_cell.angle_gamma   90.00
#
_symmetry.space_group_name_H-M   'P 1'
#
loop_
_entity.id
_entity.type
_entity.pdbx_description
1 polymer ?
#
loop_
_entity_poly.entity_id
_entity_poly.type
_entity_poly.pdbx_seq_one_letter_code
_entity_poly.pdbx_strand_id
1 'polypeptide(L)'
;MLESLKEFTTSTFNTAMNRVKNPAFGAFAISWCAFNWKQILYLFFADNGIYYKIEYISQNSSWWNVIVFPAISSLVLCVGLPWINNAITKWQSKPLDNAESIENFKQARIIQRSTRLQRLKAKHDVTYDKVKTGAEKDIQSMKEQITESQVRMGELTKEKDDLEKKYNELIDAYNTYLSRVSELGSQLEKKNFEIQQLQNENSDLKIIYQYYKSQISNVRLPDILEVQMNAALQRQAEREKESSLNDEKLLF
;
A
#
# COMPACT_ATOMS: atom_id res chain seq x y z
N MET A 1 -58.28 0.19 72.69
CA MET A 1 -59.01 1.43 73.06
C MET A 1 -58.15 2.69 72.89
N LEU A 2 -56.91 2.73 73.41
CA LEU A 2 -55.99 3.84 73.15
C LEU A 2 -55.51 3.89 71.68
N GLU A 3 -55.29 2.75 71.04
CA GLU A 3 -54.93 2.69 69.62
C GLU A 3 -56.06 3.16 68.69
N SER A 4 -57.31 2.75 68.95
CA SER A 4 -58.45 3.23 68.19
C SER A 4 -58.65 4.74 68.35
N LEU A 5 -58.51 5.30 69.56
CA LEU A 5 -58.52 6.75 69.77
C LEU A 5 -57.35 7.46 69.08
N LYS A 6 -56.17 6.85 69.05
CA LYS A 6 -55.01 7.36 68.33
C LYS A 6 -55.23 7.33 66.83
N GLU A 7 -55.86 6.30 66.27
CA GLU A 7 -56.22 6.20 64.85
C GLU A 7 -57.34 7.18 64.46
N PHE A 8 -58.35 7.39 65.31
CA PHE A 8 -59.40 8.39 65.09
C PHE A 8 -58.84 9.82 65.16
N THR A 9 -57.99 10.12 66.14
CA THR A 9 -57.35 11.43 66.23
C THR A 9 -56.35 11.63 65.08
N THR A 10 -55.57 10.63 64.70
CA THR A 10 -54.61 10.72 63.59
C THR A 10 -55.32 10.87 62.23
N SER A 11 -56.39 10.11 61.97
CA SER A 11 -57.15 10.21 60.71
C SER A 11 -57.94 11.53 60.59
N THR A 12 -58.55 11.99 61.69
CA THR A 12 -59.25 13.28 61.74
C THR A 12 -58.25 14.44 61.63
N PHE A 13 -57.11 14.35 62.33
CA PHE A 13 -56.04 15.33 62.28
C PHE A 13 -55.41 15.39 60.88
N ASN A 14 -55.14 14.26 60.24
CA ASN A 14 -54.60 14.23 58.87
C ASN A 14 -55.59 14.80 57.85
N THR A 15 -56.89 14.57 58.02
CA THR A 15 -57.95 15.15 57.17
C THR A 15 -58.06 16.66 57.39
N ALA A 16 -58.03 17.13 58.64
CA ALA A 16 -58.00 18.54 58.99
C ALA A 16 -56.72 19.23 58.47
N MET A 17 -55.57 18.58 58.63
CA MET A 17 -54.27 19.05 58.15
C MET A 17 -54.23 19.16 56.63
N ASN A 18 -54.82 18.21 55.91
CA ASN A 18 -54.95 18.30 54.45
C ASN A 18 -55.87 19.44 53.98
N ARG A 19 -56.84 19.87 54.80
CA ARG A 19 -57.67 21.05 54.53
C ARG A 19 -56.96 22.36 54.90
N VAL A 20 -56.13 22.36 55.95
CA VAL A 20 -55.26 23.50 56.32
C VAL A 20 -54.13 23.74 55.31
N LYS A 21 -53.71 22.70 54.57
CA LYS A 21 -52.82 22.84 53.40
C LYS A 21 -53.43 23.68 52.27
N ASN A 22 -54.75 23.88 52.25
CA ASN A 22 -55.36 24.87 51.37
C ASN A 22 -55.04 26.27 51.94
N PRO A 23 -54.31 27.13 51.19
CA PRO A 23 -53.87 28.43 51.67
C PRO A 23 -55.00 29.29 52.24
N ALA A 24 -56.22 29.17 51.70
CA ALA A 24 -57.39 29.92 52.15
C ALA A 24 -57.86 29.51 53.55
N PHE A 25 -57.89 28.22 53.85
CA PHE A 25 -58.32 27.71 55.16
C PHE A 25 -57.25 27.94 56.23
N GLY A 26 -55.97 27.78 55.88
CA GLY A 26 -54.86 28.12 56.78
C GLY A 26 -54.84 29.61 57.14
N ALA A 27 -54.96 30.49 56.14
CA ALA A 27 -55.02 31.93 56.37
C ALA A 27 -56.25 32.35 57.19
N PHE A 28 -57.40 31.71 56.95
CA PHE A 28 -58.62 31.95 57.73
C PHE A 28 -58.45 31.50 59.19
N ALA A 29 -57.92 30.31 59.44
CA ALA A 29 -57.69 29.82 60.80
C ALA A 29 -56.72 30.73 61.58
N ILE A 30 -55.61 31.13 60.96
CA ILE A 30 -54.63 32.05 61.58
C ILE A 30 -55.27 33.41 61.83
N SER A 31 -56.00 33.95 60.86
CA SER A 31 -56.67 35.24 61.02
C SER A 31 -57.77 35.19 62.08
N TRP A 32 -58.49 34.07 62.19
CA TRP A 32 -59.52 33.87 63.21
C TRP A 32 -58.93 33.85 64.60
N CYS A 33 -57.83 33.11 64.80
CA CYS A 33 -57.09 33.11 66.05
C CYS A 33 -56.53 34.51 66.38
N ALA A 34 -56.07 35.26 65.38
CA ALA A 34 -55.53 36.61 65.57
C ALA A 34 -56.59 37.62 66.02
N PHE A 35 -57.82 37.60 65.46
CA PHE A 35 -58.89 38.51 65.87
C PHE A 35 -59.58 38.10 67.17
N ASN A 36 -59.70 36.79 67.43
CA ASN A 36 -60.38 36.24 68.61
C ASN A 36 -59.39 35.91 69.75
N TRP A 37 -58.16 36.45 69.69
CA TRP A 37 -57.08 36.13 70.63
C TRP A 37 -57.45 36.34 72.11
N LYS A 38 -58.21 37.41 72.44
CA LYS A 38 -58.67 37.68 73.81
C LYS A 38 -59.62 36.60 74.33
N GLN A 39 -60.52 36.11 73.48
CA GLN A 39 -61.51 35.09 73.84
C GLN A 39 -60.83 33.72 74.01
N ILE A 40 -59.86 33.41 73.13
CA ILE A 40 -59.03 32.20 73.23
C ILE A 40 -58.23 32.22 74.53
N LEU A 41 -57.54 33.34 74.83
CA LEU A 41 -56.76 33.46 76.07
C LEU A 41 -57.66 33.39 77.31
N TYR A 42 -58.83 34.04 77.30
CA TYR A 42 -59.75 33.98 78.43
C TYR A 42 -60.33 32.57 78.65
N LEU A 43 -60.62 31.84 77.57
CA LEU A 43 -61.09 30.46 77.64
C LEU A 43 -60.04 29.53 78.29
N PHE A 44 -58.79 29.62 77.85
CA PHE A 44 -57.72 28.72 78.29
C PHE A 44 -57.08 29.12 79.62
N PHE A 45 -56.96 30.40 79.94
CA PHE A 45 -56.16 30.88 81.08
C PHE A 45 -56.95 31.54 82.22
N ALA A 46 -58.25 31.82 82.08
CA ALA A 46 -59.01 32.37 83.20
C ALA A 46 -59.34 31.27 84.24
N ASP A 47 -59.16 31.54 85.53
CA ASP A 47 -59.50 30.61 86.64
C ASP A 47 -60.98 30.67 87.06
N ASN A 48 -61.85 31.20 86.18
CA ASN A 48 -63.28 31.32 86.43
C ASN A 48 -64.03 30.03 86.06
N GLY A 49 -65.13 29.75 86.76
CA GLY A 49 -66.03 28.64 86.41
C GLY A 49 -66.49 28.71 84.95
N ILE A 50 -66.69 27.56 84.31
CA ILE A 50 -66.96 27.45 82.86
C ILE A 50 -68.15 28.31 82.40
N TYR A 51 -69.14 28.50 83.28
CA TYR A 51 -70.31 29.35 83.05
C TYR A 51 -69.90 30.81 82.74
N TYR A 52 -69.05 31.40 83.58
CA TYR A 52 -68.57 32.77 83.39
C TYR A 52 -67.67 32.92 82.16
N LYS A 53 -66.99 31.84 81.75
CA LYS A 53 -66.22 31.81 80.49
C LYS A 53 -67.12 31.91 79.26
N ILE A 54 -68.19 31.10 79.23
CA ILE A 54 -69.14 31.09 78.12
C ILE A 54 -69.91 32.43 78.06
N GLU A 55 -70.33 32.98 79.21
CA GLU A 55 -71.03 34.26 79.26
C GLU A 55 -70.17 35.41 78.72
N TYR A 56 -68.90 35.47 79.12
CA TYR A 56 -67.95 36.46 78.62
C TYR A 56 -67.73 36.36 77.10
N ILE A 57 -67.61 35.13 76.58
CA ILE A 57 -67.49 34.91 75.13
C ILE A 57 -68.78 35.35 74.46
N SER A 58 -69.96 34.99 74.96
CA SER A 58 -71.26 35.37 74.38
C SER A 58 -71.42 36.89 74.27
N GLN A 59 -71.06 37.64 75.31
CA GLN A 59 -71.20 39.10 75.33
C GLN A 59 -70.15 39.83 74.47
N ASN A 60 -68.95 39.27 74.32
CA ASN A 60 -67.84 39.91 73.61
C ASN A 60 -67.61 39.34 72.19
N SER A 61 -68.44 38.38 71.76
CA SER A 61 -68.34 37.69 70.48
C SER A 61 -69.41 38.20 69.52
N SER A 62 -69.08 39.27 68.80
CA SER A 62 -69.92 39.75 67.69
C SER A 62 -69.60 38.97 66.41
N TRP A 63 -70.63 38.65 65.61
CA TRP A 63 -70.50 37.95 64.33
C TRP A 63 -69.46 38.59 63.39
N TRP A 64 -69.29 39.90 63.47
CA TRP A 64 -68.27 40.65 62.72
C TRP A 64 -66.84 40.26 63.08
N ASN A 65 -66.56 40.08 64.37
CA ASN A 65 -65.22 39.71 64.88
C ASN A 65 -64.91 38.22 64.69
N VAL A 66 -65.95 37.38 64.76
CA VAL A 66 -65.78 35.92 64.68
C VAL A 66 -65.64 35.45 63.24
N ILE A 67 -66.38 36.02 62.29
CA ILE A 67 -66.45 35.46 60.93
C ILE A 67 -65.99 36.46 59.89
N VAL A 68 -66.53 37.69 59.91
CA VAL A 68 -66.34 38.63 58.81
C VAL A 68 -64.91 39.20 58.74
N PHE A 69 -64.37 39.72 59.84
CA PHE A 69 -63.00 40.24 59.86
C PHE A 69 -61.94 39.17 59.57
N PRO A 70 -62.02 37.95 60.15
CA PRO A 70 -61.13 36.86 59.79
C PRO A 70 -61.23 36.43 58.31
N ALA A 71 -62.43 36.44 57.71
CA ALA A 71 -62.63 36.08 56.31
C ALA A 71 -62.07 37.13 55.33
N ILE A 72 -62.24 38.41 55.63
CA ILE A 72 -61.69 39.49 54.80
C ILE A 72 -60.16 39.51 54.91
N SER A 73 -59.64 39.40 56.13
CA SER A 73 -58.19 39.37 56.36
C SER A 73 -57.53 38.14 55.73
N SER A 74 -58.16 36.96 55.77
CA SER A 74 -57.63 35.79 55.09
C SER A 74 -57.61 35.95 53.57
N LEU A 75 -58.64 36.58 53.00
CA LEU A 75 -58.66 36.92 51.57
C LEU A 75 -57.52 37.89 51.22
N VAL A 76 -57.30 38.92 52.03
CA VAL A 76 -56.20 39.89 51.86
C VAL A 76 -54.84 39.21 52.02
N LEU A 77 -54.68 38.26 52.94
CA LEU A 77 -53.44 37.50 53.08
C LEU A 77 -53.20 36.57 51.89
N CYS A 78 -54.22 35.83 51.43
CA CYS A 78 -54.09 34.94 50.28
C CYS A 78 -53.79 35.68 48.98
N VAL A 79 -54.38 36.86 48.78
CA VAL A 79 -54.11 37.69 47.60
C VAL A 79 -52.84 38.50 47.78
N GLY A 80 -52.57 39.06 48.96
CA GLY A 80 -51.44 39.95 49.20
C GLY A 80 -50.09 39.23 49.24
N LEU A 81 -50.03 38.01 49.77
CA LEU A 81 -48.79 37.24 49.89
C LEU A 81 -48.11 36.97 48.54
N PRO A 82 -48.80 36.53 47.46
CA PRO A 82 -48.21 36.39 46.13
C PRO A 82 -47.58 37.67 45.59
N TRP A 83 -48.20 38.83 45.82
CA TRP A 83 -47.72 40.11 45.32
C TRP A 83 -46.50 40.59 46.09
N ILE A 84 -46.50 40.43 47.42
CA ILE A 84 -45.34 40.72 48.27
C ILE A 84 -44.17 39.81 47.89
N ASN A 85 -44.43 38.52 47.69
CA ASN A 85 -43.40 37.58 47.28
C ASN A 85 -42.79 37.97 45.92
N ASN A 86 -43.62 38.31 44.93
CA ASN A 86 -43.16 38.78 43.62
C ASN A 86 -42.34 40.08 43.71
N ALA A 87 -42.75 41.02 44.57
CA ALA A 87 -42.01 42.27 44.79
C ALA A 87 -40.61 42.00 45.41
N ILE A 88 -40.53 41.10 46.39
CA ILE A 88 -39.27 40.68 47.01
C ILE A 88 -38.38 39.98 45.99
N THR A 89 -38.92 39.02 45.22
CA THR A 89 -38.16 38.32 44.19
C THR A 89 -37.64 39.28 43.12
N LYS A 90 -38.44 40.25 42.66
CA LYS A 90 -38.00 41.27 41.69
C LYS A 90 -36.90 42.18 42.24
N TRP A 91 -36.92 42.47 43.54
CA TRP A 91 -35.88 43.26 44.16
C TRP A 91 -34.58 42.45 44.31
N GLN A 92 -34.70 41.16 44.63
CA GLN A 92 -33.58 40.23 44.74
C GLN A 92 -33.02 39.77 43.39
N SER A 93 -33.81 39.77 42.31
CA SER A 93 -33.38 39.30 41.00
C SER A 93 -32.43 40.29 40.31
N LYS A 94 -32.60 41.61 40.51
CA LYS A 94 -31.72 42.63 39.92
C LYS A 94 -30.21 42.41 40.14
N PRO A 95 -29.73 42.11 41.36
CA PRO A 95 -28.31 41.78 41.57
C PRO A 95 -27.93 40.40 41.04
N LEU A 96 -28.84 39.42 41.03
CA LEU A 96 -28.60 38.09 40.46
C LEU A 96 -28.45 38.12 38.93
N ASP A 97 -29.29 38.88 38.23
CA ASP A 97 -29.27 39.00 36.77
C ASP A 97 -27.92 39.53 36.26
N ASN A 98 -27.30 40.43 37.03
CA ASN A 98 -25.97 40.97 36.72
C ASN A 98 -24.85 39.93 36.93
N ALA A 99 -25.00 39.03 37.90
CA ALA A 99 -24.08 37.91 38.11
C ALA A 99 -24.28 36.80 37.06
N GLU A 100 -25.52 36.46 36.72
CA GLU A 100 -25.86 35.47 35.69
C GLU A 100 -25.38 35.90 34.31
N SER A 101 -25.50 37.18 33.94
CA SER A 101 -25.00 37.67 32.66
C SER A 101 -23.48 37.53 32.51
N ILE A 102 -22.72 37.74 33.61
CA ILE A 102 -21.27 37.52 33.65
C ILE A 102 -20.95 36.03 33.50
N GLU A 103 -21.70 35.16 34.16
CA GLU A 103 -21.53 33.71 34.04
C GLU A 103 -21.87 33.21 32.63
N ASN A 104 -22.97 33.67 32.04
CA ASN A 104 -23.37 33.36 30.67
C ASN A 104 -22.32 33.81 29.65
N PHE A 105 -21.75 35.00 29.82
CA PHE A 105 -20.65 35.48 28.98
C PHE A 105 -19.39 34.60 29.13
N LYS A 106 -19.08 34.16 30.36
CA LYS A 106 -17.98 33.23 30.63
C LYS A 106 -18.23 31.87 29.98
N GLN A 107 -19.44 31.32 30.09
CA GLN A 107 -19.83 30.06 29.46
C GLN A 107 -19.74 30.15 27.93
N ALA A 108 -20.27 31.23 27.33
CA ALA A 108 -20.17 31.48 25.88
C ALA A 108 -18.70 31.52 25.41
N ARG A 109 -17.81 32.19 26.17
CA ARG A 109 -16.37 32.19 25.90
C ARG A 109 -15.74 30.81 25.99
N ILE A 110 -16.14 29.99 26.96
CA ILE A 110 -15.62 28.62 27.13
C ILE A 110 -16.05 27.76 25.94
N ILE A 111 -17.32 27.84 25.55
CA ILE A 111 -17.86 27.12 24.38
C ILE A 111 -17.12 27.55 23.10
N GLN A 112 -16.91 28.86 22.90
CA GLN A 112 -16.18 29.35 21.72
C GLN A 112 -14.74 28.82 21.69
N ARG A 113 -14.07 28.78 22.84
CA ARG A 113 -12.71 28.22 22.96
C ARG A 113 -12.69 26.72 22.71
N SER A 114 -13.64 25.96 23.24
CA SER A 114 -13.70 24.51 23.02
C SER A 114 -14.03 24.17 21.57
N THR A 115 -14.96 24.89 20.92
CA THR A 115 -15.24 24.76 19.48
C THR A 115 -14.01 25.09 18.63
N ARG A 116 -13.27 26.17 18.97
CA ARG A 116 -12.03 26.50 18.26
C ARG A 116 -10.98 25.41 18.42
N LEU A 117 -10.81 24.86 19.63
CA LEU A 117 -9.89 23.76 19.89
C LEU A 117 -10.27 22.51 19.09
N GLN A 118 -11.55 22.14 19.07
CA GLN A 118 -12.04 21.00 18.29
C GLN A 118 -11.79 21.18 16.79
N ARG A 119 -12.03 22.39 16.24
CA ARG A 119 -11.73 22.70 14.84
C ARG A 119 -10.24 22.60 14.53
N LEU A 120 -9.38 23.07 15.44
CA LEU A 120 -7.93 22.95 15.28
C LEU A 120 -7.48 21.49 15.31
N LYS A 121 -8.02 20.68 16.22
CA LYS A 121 -7.76 19.22 16.27
C LYS A 121 -8.22 18.52 14.98
N ALA A 122 -9.45 18.75 14.55
CA ALA A 122 -9.97 18.16 13.31
C ALA A 122 -9.11 18.57 12.09
N LYS A 123 -8.67 19.83 12.01
CA LYS A 123 -7.77 20.28 10.93
C LYS A 123 -6.39 19.63 11.02
N HIS A 124 -5.85 19.48 12.23
CA HIS A 124 -4.60 18.78 12.47
C HIS A 124 -4.72 17.32 12.03
N ASP A 125 -5.76 16.60 12.45
CA ASP A 125 -5.97 15.18 12.14
C ASP A 125 -6.13 14.97 10.63
N VAL A 126 -6.94 15.79 9.95
CA VAL A 126 -7.07 15.74 8.49
C VAL A 126 -5.74 16.03 7.78
N THR A 127 -4.94 16.96 8.30
CA THR A 127 -3.63 17.29 7.71
C THR A 127 -2.64 16.14 7.94
N TYR A 128 -2.65 15.57 9.15
CA TYR A 128 -1.83 14.42 9.52
C TYR A 128 -2.16 13.21 8.65
N ASP A 129 -3.46 12.89 8.49
CA ASP A 129 -3.90 11.78 7.63
C ASP A 129 -3.54 12.01 6.17
N LYS A 130 -3.65 13.24 5.65
CA LYS A 130 -3.21 13.57 4.28
C LYS A 130 -1.70 13.39 4.09
N VAL A 131 -0.90 13.85 5.05
CA VAL A 131 0.56 13.69 5.00
C VAL A 131 0.93 12.21 5.11
N LYS A 132 0.29 11.48 6.02
CA LYS A 132 0.50 10.04 6.22
C LYS A 132 0.10 9.23 4.99
N THR A 133 -1.09 9.45 4.43
CA THR A 133 -1.55 8.78 3.21
C THR A 133 -0.70 9.12 2.00
N GLY A 134 -0.23 10.37 1.88
CA GLY A 134 0.74 10.78 0.87
C GLY A 134 2.05 10.01 1.01
N ALA A 135 2.63 9.98 2.20
CA ALA A 135 3.86 9.22 2.47
C ALA A 135 3.67 7.71 2.25
N GLU A 136 2.53 7.13 2.63
CA GLU A 136 2.20 5.72 2.39
C GLU A 136 2.11 5.42 0.88
N LYS A 137 1.50 6.30 0.10
CA LYS A 137 1.44 6.20 -1.36
C LYS A 137 2.83 6.27 -1.99
N ASP A 138 3.68 7.17 -1.52
CA ASP A 138 5.07 7.30 -1.99
C ASP A 138 5.87 6.04 -1.64
N ILE A 139 5.71 5.49 -0.43
CA ILE A 139 6.31 4.22 -0.02
C ILE A 139 5.85 3.07 -0.92
N GLN A 140 4.55 3.00 -1.23
CA GLN A 140 4.01 1.98 -2.12
C GLN A 140 4.59 2.11 -3.54
N SER A 141 4.65 3.32 -4.08
CA SER A 141 5.27 3.59 -5.38
C SER A 141 6.75 3.20 -5.40
N MET A 142 7.50 3.51 -4.33
CA MET A 142 8.91 3.12 -4.23
C MET A 142 9.07 1.59 -4.15
N LYS A 143 8.20 0.89 -3.41
CA LYS A 143 8.21 -0.58 -3.37
C LYS A 143 7.95 -1.19 -4.74
N GLU A 144 6.98 -0.65 -5.47
CA GLU A 144 6.65 -1.13 -6.83
C GLU A 144 7.82 -0.92 -7.80
N GLN A 145 8.47 0.25 -7.76
CA GLN A 145 9.70 0.49 -8.53
C GLN A 145 10.85 -0.45 -8.16
N ILE A 146 11.01 -0.78 -6.87
CA ILE A 146 12.01 -1.75 -6.43
C ILE A 146 11.70 -3.12 -6.99
N THR A 147 10.44 -3.57 -6.91
CA THR A 147 10.02 -4.87 -7.46
C THR A 147 10.23 -4.93 -8.97
N GLU A 148 9.85 -3.89 -9.70
CA GLU A 148 10.06 -3.80 -11.14
C GLU A 148 11.56 -3.82 -11.50
N SER A 149 12.38 -3.09 -10.74
CA SER A 149 13.84 -3.10 -10.88
C SER A 149 14.45 -4.47 -10.62
N GLN A 150 13.97 -5.19 -9.60
CA GLN A 150 14.41 -6.56 -9.30
C GLN A 150 14.03 -7.55 -10.42
N VAL A 151 12.83 -7.42 -10.99
CA VAL A 151 12.39 -8.24 -12.12
C VAL A 151 13.29 -7.97 -13.33
N ARG A 152 13.50 -6.70 -13.69
CA ARG A 152 14.42 -6.31 -14.78
C ARG A 152 15.82 -6.85 -14.55
N MET A 153 16.34 -6.75 -13.33
CA MET A 153 17.67 -7.27 -13.00
C MET A 153 17.73 -8.79 -13.20
N GLY A 154 16.68 -9.52 -12.80
CA GLY A 154 16.56 -10.96 -13.02
C GLY A 154 16.53 -11.34 -14.49
N GLU A 155 15.80 -10.59 -15.32
CA GLU A 155 15.78 -10.77 -16.78
C GLU A 155 17.13 -10.48 -17.42
N LEU A 156 17.77 -9.36 -17.04
CA LEU A 156 19.07 -8.96 -17.56
C LEU A 156 20.18 -9.96 -17.16
N THR A 157 20.07 -10.54 -15.97
CA THR A 157 20.99 -11.60 -15.52
C THR A 157 20.82 -12.86 -16.35
N LYS A 158 19.58 -13.28 -16.63
CA LYS A 158 19.32 -14.41 -17.53
C LYS A 158 19.85 -14.17 -18.95
N GLU A 159 19.60 -12.97 -19.49
CA GLU A 159 20.11 -12.60 -20.81
C GLU A 159 21.64 -12.63 -20.84
N LYS A 160 22.30 -12.10 -19.81
CA LYS A 160 23.75 -12.16 -19.66
C LYS A 160 24.25 -13.61 -19.63
N ASP A 161 23.64 -14.47 -18.81
CA ASP A 161 24.04 -15.88 -18.68
C ASP A 161 23.87 -16.63 -20.01
N ASP A 162 22.79 -16.36 -20.75
CA ASP A 162 22.55 -16.97 -22.06
C ASP A 162 23.53 -16.45 -23.11
N LEU A 163 23.89 -15.16 -23.06
CA LEU A 163 24.89 -14.58 -23.96
C LEU A 163 26.29 -15.13 -23.67
N GLU A 164 26.62 -15.33 -22.39
CA GLU A 164 27.88 -15.92 -21.95
C GLU A 164 28.01 -17.37 -22.43
N LYS A 165 26.94 -18.16 -22.37
CA LYS A 165 26.92 -19.51 -22.97
C LYS A 165 27.18 -19.48 -24.47
N LYS A 166 26.46 -18.63 -25.21
CA LYS A 166 26.66 -18.49 -26.67
C LYS A 166 28.07 -18.04 -27.02
N TYR A 167 28.64 -17.16 -26.20
CA TYR A 167 30.02 -16.70 -26.37
C TYR A 167 31.02 -17.84 -26.18
N ASN A 168 30.84 -18.67 -25.14
CA ASN A 168 31.69 -19.83 -24.89
C ASN A 168 31.55 -20.88 -26.00
N GLU A 169 30.33 -21.17 -26.46
CA GLU A 169 30.10 -22.06 -27.61
C GLU A 169 30.81 -21.56 -28.87
N LEU A 170 30.79 -20.25 -29.12
CA LEU A 170 31.46 -19.64 -30.26
C LEU A 170 32.99 -19.73 -30.13
N ILE A 171 33.53 -19.56 -28.92
CA ILE A 171 34.96 -19.76 -28.64
C ILE A 171 35.36 -21.21 -28.93
N ASP A 172 34.59 -22.18 -28.47
CA ASP A 172 34.88 -23.60 -28.68
C ASP A 172 34.83 -23.97 -30.17
N ALA A 173 33.84 -23.45 -30.89
CA ALA A 173 33.77 -23.58 -32.34
C ALA A 173 34.98 -22.93 -33.03
N TYR A 174 35.36 -21.72 -32.63
CA TYR A 174 36.53 -21.01 -33.17
C TYR A 174 37.82 -21.81 -32.96
N ASN A 175 38.05 -22.33 -31.76
CA ASN A 175 39.21 -23.16 -31.44
C ASN A 175 39.24 -24.44 -32.29
N THR A 176 38.07 -25.07 -32.49
CA THR A 176 37.94 -26.25 -33.35
C THR A 176 38.30 -25.93 -34.81
N TYR A 177 37.78 -24.80 -35.34
CA TYR A 177 38.14 -24.33 -36.68
C TYR A 177 39.63 -24.00 -36.80
N LEU A 178 40.22 -23.38 -35.78
CA LEU A 178 41.66 -23.06 -35.75
C LEU A 178 42.51 -24.34 -35.81
N SER A 179 42.17 -25.36 -35.04
CA SER A 179 42.83 -26.67 -35.11
C SER A 179 42.68 -27.31 -36.49
N ARG A 180 41.50 -27.20 -37.10
CA ARG A 180 41.24 -27.73 -38.44
C ARG A 180 42.06 -27.03 -39.52
N VAL A 181 42.17 -25.70 -39.44
CA VAL A 181 43.00 -24.90 -40.35
C VAL A 181 44.48 -25.27 -40.22
N SER A 182 44.97 -25.44 -38.99
CA SER A 182 46.35 -25.88 -38.73
C SER A 182 46.63 -27.27 -39.34
N GLU A 183 45.73 -28.23 -39.12
CA GLU A 183 45.84 -29.59 -39.66
C GLU A 183 45.83 -29.58 -41.21
N LEU A 184 44.92 -28.81 -41.82
CA LEU A 184 44.89 -28.64 -43.27
C LEU A 184 46.18 -28.00 -43.79
N GLY A 185 46.75 -27.04 -43.06
CA GLY A 185 48.06 -26.46 -43.36
C GLY A 185 49.17 -27.51 -43.42
N SER A 186 49.25 -28.38 -42.40
CA SER A 186 50.24 -29.47 -42.38
C SER A 186 50.05 -30.47 -43.52
N GLN A 187 48.79 -30.81 -43.85
CA GLN A 187 48.49 -31.68 -44.99
C GLN A 187 48.89 -31.04 -46.31
N LEU A 188 48.68 -29.73 -46.47
CA LEU A 188 49.05 -28.99 -47.67
C LEU A 188 50.57 -28.90 -47.83
N GLU A 189 51.32 -28.71 -46.74
CA GLU A 189 52.79 -28.77 -46.76
C GLU A 189 53.30 -30.15 -47.20
N LYS A 190 52.72 -31.24 -46.66
CA LYS A 190 53.07 -32.61 -47.09
C LYS A 190 52.79 -32.83 -48.57
N LYS A 191 51.63 -32.37 -49.06
CA LYS A 191 51.27 -32.47 -50.48
C LYS A 191 52.17 -31.63 -51.38
N ASN A 192 52.57 -30.44 -50.95
CA ASN A 192 53.55 -29.63 -51.67
C ASN A 192 54.90 -30.32 -51.75
N PHE A 193 55.35 -30.97 -50.68
CA PHE A 193 56.58 -31.75 -50.68
C PHE A 193 56.51 -32.95 -51.65
N GLU A 194 55.40 -33.69 -51.63
CA GLU A 194 55.15 -34.81 -52.57
C GLU A 194 55.15 -34.33 -54.02
N ILE A 195 54.50 -33.19 -54.32
CA ILE A 195 54.53 -32.58 -55.65
C ILE A 195 55.95 -32.20 -56.07
N GLN A 196 56.74 -31.63 -55.15
CA GLN A 196 58.12 -31.24 -55.43
C GLN A 196 59.00 -32.47 -55.74
N GLN A 197 58.82 -33.58 -55.00
CA GLN A 197 59.51 -34.84 -55.29
C GLN A 197 59.14 -35.37 -56.68
N LEU A 198 57.85 -35.44 -57.00
CA LEU A 198 57.37 -35.89 -58.31
C LEU A 198 57.86 -34.99 -59.46
N GLN A 199 57.97 -33.66 -59.23
CA GLN A 199 58.53 -32.73 -60.20
C GLN A 199 60.01 -33.02 -60.48
N ASN A 200 60.79 -33.30 -59.43
CA ASN A 200 62.19 -33.69 -59.58
C ASN A 200 62.31 -35.00 -60.35
N GLU A 201 61.56 -36.04 -59.96
CA GLU A 201 61.56 -37.35 -60.65
C GLU A 201 61.18 -37.21 -62.12
N ASN A 202 60.15 -36.41 -62.43
CA ASN A 202 59.73 -36.17 -63.81
C ASN A 202 60.80 -35.39 -64.60
N SER A 203 61.56 -34.50 -63.94
CA SER A 203 62.71 -33.82 -64.55
C SER A 203 63.86 -34.79 -64.86
N ASP A 204 64.16 -35.71 -63.94
CA ASP A 204 65.19 -36.75 -64.11
C ASP A 204 64.80 -37.71 -65.23
N LEU A 205 63.56 -38.19 -65.24
CA LEU A 205 63.00 -39.02 -66.31
C LEU A 205 63.06 -38.31 -67.66
N LYS A 206 62.78 -37.01 -67.70
CA LYS A 206 62.90 -36.20 -68.93
C LYS A 206 64.34 -36.13 -69.42
N ILE A 207 65.32 -35.99 -68.53
CA ILE A 207 66.75 -36.02 -68.89
C ILE A 207 67.12 -37.40 -69.46
N ILE A 208 66.72 -38.48 -68.78
CA ILE A 208 66.97 -39.86 -69.21
C ILE A 208 66.32 -40.12 -70.58
N TYR A 209 65.07 -39.71 -70.77
CA TYR A 209 64.37 -39.82 -72.04
C TYR A 209 65.11 -39.07 -73.16
N GLN A 210 65.57 -37.84 -72.91
CA GLN A 210 66.34 -37.07 -73.90
C GLN A 210 67.67 -37.73 -74.22
N TYR A 211 68.35 -38.30 -73.22
CA TYR A 211 69.58 -39.06 -73.41
C TYR A 211 69.33 -40.25 -74.35
N TYR A 212 68.37 -41.13 -74.03
CA TYR A 212 68.08 -42.29 -74.89
C TYR A 212 67.59 -41.88 -76.28
N LYS A 213 66.77 -40.84 -76.39
CA LYS A 213 66.34 -40.28 -77.68
C LYS A 213 67.53 -39.81 -78.52
N SER A 214 68.51 -39.14 -77.92
CA SER A 214 69.72 -38.70 -78.62
C SER A 214 70.60 -39.87 -79.06
N GLN A 215 70.73 -40.91 -78.24
CA GLN A 215 71.44 -42.15 -78.58
C GLN A 215 70.80 -42.82 -79.79
N ILE A 216 69.46 -42.97 -79.80
CA ILE A 216 68.72 -43.53 -80.95
C ILE A 216 68.91 -42.67 -82.22
N SER A 217 68.94 -41.33 -82.11
CA SER A 217 69.19 -40.46 -83.26
C SER A 217 70.63 -40.50 -83.80
N ASN A 218 71.61 -40.79 -82.93
CA ASN A 218 73.02 -40.91 -83.29
C ASN A 218 73.40 -42.30 -83.82
N VAL A 219 72.54 -43.30 -83.63
CA VAL A 219 72.59 -44.54 -84.38
C VAL A 219 72.10 -44.26 -85.80
N ARG A 220 72.97 -43.65 -86.64
CA ARG A 220 72.97 -44.01 -88.06
C ARG A 220 73.14 -45.52 -88.09
N LEU A 221 72.23 -46.25 -88.75
CA LEU A 221 72.52 -47.61 -89.18
C LEU A 221 73.93 -47.59 -89.77
N PRO A 222 74.93 -48.23 -89.15
CA PRO A 222 76.30 -48.01 -89.57
C PRO A 222 76.44 -48.47 -91.02
N ASP A 223 77.03 -47.59 -91.84
CA ASP A 223 77.46 -47.78 -93.23
C ASP A 223 78.22 -49.11 -93.47
N ILE A 224 78.59 -49.83 -92.40
CA ILE A 224 79.11 -51.20 -92.39
C ILE A 224 78.16 -52.17 -93.12
N LEU A 225 76.84 -52.05 -92.98
CA LEU A 225 75.91 -52.92 -93.72
C LEU A 225 75.89 -52.60 -95.21
N GLU A 226 75.99 -51.33 -95.60
CA GLU A 226 76.04 -50.91 -96.99
C GLU A 226 77.37 -51.31 -97.66
N VAL A 227 78.49 -51.15 -96.94
CA VAL A 227 79.82 -51.58 -97.39
C VAL A 227 79.91 -53.11 -97.50
N GLN A 228 79.34 -53.87 -96.55
CA GLN A 228 79.29 -55.33 -96.64
C GLN A 228 78.36 -55.81 -97.75
N MET A 229 77.22 -55.15 -97.97
CA MET A 229 76.31 -55.46 -99.08
C MET A 229 76.97 -55.19 -100.44
N ASN A 230 77.66 -54.06 -100.59
CA ASN A 230 78.36 -53.70 -101.82
C ASN A 230 79.56 -54.62 -102.09
N ALA A 231 80.31 -55.02 -101.05
CA ALA A 231 81.39 -56.00 -101.17
C ALA A 231 80.87 -57.41 -101.51
N ALA A 232 79.70 -57.80 -101.00
CA ALA A 232 79.06 -59.07 -101.34
C ALA A 232 78.55 -59.10 -102.80
N LEU A 233 77.98 -57.98 -103.28
CA LEU A 233 77.55 -57.82 -104.67
C LEU A 233 78.73 -57.85 -105.66
N GLN A 234 79.85 -57.22 -105.33
CA GLN A 234 81.08 -57.32 -106.15
C GLN A 234 81.61 -58.76 -106.24
N ARG A 235 81.61 -59.50 -105.13
CA ARG A 235 82.02 -60.92 -105.10
C ARG A 235 81.06 -61.84 -105.89
N GLN A 236 79.78 -61.50 -105.98
CA GLN A 236 78.84 -62.22 -106.86
C GLN A 236 79.12 -61.92 -108.34
N ALA A 237 79.33 -60.65 -108.70
CA ALA A 237 79.66 -60.26 -110.07
C ALA A 237 80.99 -60.87 -110.58
N GLU A 238 81.99 -61.03 -109.70
CA GLU A 238 83.25 -61.72 -110.03
C GLU A 238 83.04 -63.23 -110.28
N ARG A 239 82.21 -63.90 -109.47
CA ARG A 239 81.87 -65.32 -109.69
C ARG A 239 81.06 -65.55 -110.95
N GLU A 240 80.14 -64.63 -111.30
CA GLU A 240 79.39 -64.68 -112.56
C GLU A 240 80.30 -64.47 -113.76
N LYS A 241 81.31 -63.58 -113.66
CA LYS A 241 82.35 -63.44 -114.70
C LYS A 241 83.20 -64.70 -114.84
N GLU A 242 83.65 -65.29 -113.74
CA GLU A 242 84.42 -66.56 -113.78
C GLU A 242 83.59 -67.74 -114.31
N SER A 243 82.29 -67.80 -114.00
CA SER A 243 81.35 -68.75 -114.60
C SER A 243 81.18 -68.52 -116.11
N SER A 244 81.00 -67.27 -116.56
CA SER A 244 80.85 -66.95 -117.99
C SER A 244 82.13 -67.20 -118.80
N LEU A 245 83.31 -67.05 -118.19
CA LEU A 245 84.61 -67.31 -118.84
C LEU A 245 84.93 -68.81 -118.94
N ASN A 246 84.37 -69.64 -118.05
CA ASN A 246 84.57 -71.08 -118.07
C ASN A 246 83.58 -71.78 -119.02
N ASP A 247 82.37 -71.24 -119.20
CA ASP A 247 81.39 -71.75 -120.17
C ASP A 247 81.78 -71.44 -121.63
N GLU A 248 82.54 -70.36 -121.89
CA GLU A 248 83.11 -70.07 -123.22
C GLU A 248 84.28 -71.01 -123.61
N LYS A 249 84.91 -71.69 -122.65
CA LYS A 249 85.98 -72.68 -122.92
C LYS A 249 85.48 -74.11 -123.17
N LEU A 250 84.16 -74.32 -123.17
CA LEU A 250 83.53 -75.62 -123.45
C LEU A 250 82.90 -75.71 -124.86
N LEU A 251 83.15 -74.71 -125.73
CA LEU A 251 82.61 -74.67 -127.09
C LEU A 251 83.65 -74.55 -128.23
N PHE A 252 84.94 -74.76 -127.98
CA PHE A 252 85.94 -75.02 -129.03
C PHE A 252 87.05 -75.96 -128.57
#